data_AF-A0A2E0SFV0-F1
#
_entry.id   AF-A0A2E0SFV0-F1
#
_cell.length_a   1.000
_cell.length_b   1.000
_cell.length_c   1.000
_cell.angle_alpha   90.00
_cell.angle_beta   90.00
_cell.angle_gamma   90.00
#
_symmetry.space_group_name_H-M   'P 1'
#
loop_
_entity.id
_entity.type
_entity.pdbx_description
1 polymer ?
#
loop_
_entity_poly.entity_id
_entity_poly.type
_entity_poly.pdbx_seq_one_letter_code
_entity_poly.pdbx_strand_id
1 'polypeptide(L)'
;MEQIPNNNQDEKIVDNDLQPKDINYYSQVCVIQGMTLGDLDAEGFKQYVADKFDGVRVNFLEEVKTNPDLDSEGEAVPDTGGRNDIFFNVHTDDIPRFAVKRLGWCKWWEDVHYNQQTFLYPQEILNKYPKTW
;
A
#
# COMPACT_ATOMS: atom_id res chain seq x y z
N MET A 1 0.00 31.44 47.13
CA MET A 1 1.03 30.52 47.67
C MET A 1 0.24 29.33 48.19
N GLU A 2 0.41 28.08 47.76
CA GLU A 2 1.55 27.37 47.20
C GLU A 2 1.07 26.14 46.42
N GLN A 3 2.02 25.44 45.80
CA GLN A 3 1.92 24.58 44.62
C GLN A 3 1.39 23.15 44.87
N ILE A 4 1.05 22.51 43.74
CA ILE A 4 0.84 21.08 43.51
C ILE A 4 2.05 20.25 44.00
N PRO A 5 1.86 18.95 44.30
CA PRO A 5 2.75 17.97 43.71
C PRO A 5 2.00 16.92 42.87
N ASN A 6 2.62 16.71 41.72
CA ASN A 6 2.40 15.68 40.71
C ASN A 6 2.89 14.32 41.26
N ASN A 7 2.23 13.19 40.94
CA ASN A 7 2.99 11.98 40.62
C ASN A 7 2.19 10.98 39.78
N ASN A 8 2.74 10.74 38.60
CA ASN A 8 2.47 9.65 37.66
C ASN A 8 2.69 8.29 38.32
N GLN A 9 1.88 7.29 37.95
CA GLN A 9 2.38 5.95 37.58
C GLN A 9 1.49 5.37 36.47
N ASP A 10 1.99 5.50 35.23
CA ASP A 10 2.11 4.45 34.21
C ASP A 10 0.93 3.49 33.98
N GLU A 11 -0.02 3.92 33.15
CA GLU A 11 -0.75 2.98 32.30
C GLU A 11 -0.20 3.06 30.87
N LYS A 12 0.27 1.89 30.42
CA LYS A 12 0.94 1.63 29.15
C LYS A 12 0.12 2.15 27.98
N ILE A 13 0.75 2.98 27.15
CA ILE A 13 0.29 3.28 25.79
C ILE A 13 0.32 1.97 25.00
N VAL A 14 -0.86 1.41 24.75
CA VAL A 14 -1.03 0.38 23.74
C VAL A 14 -1.40 1.12 22.46
N ASP A 15 -0.43 1.25 21.55
CA ASP A 15 -0.65 1.78 20.20
C ASP A 15 -1.61 0.85 19.46
N ASN A 16 -2.88 1.21 19.47
CA ASN A 16 -3.93 0.71 18.61
C ASN A 16 -5.08 1.71 18.73
N ASP A 17 -5.09 2.76 17.91
CA ASP A 17 -6.31 3.47 17.50
C ASP A 17 -5.95 4.58 16.50
N LEU A 18 -5.91 4.22 15.21
CA LEU A 18 -6.19 5.22 14.17
C LEU A 18 -7.60 5.77 14.43
N GLN A 19 -7.74 7.08 14.62
CA GLN A 19 -9.01 7.70 14.97
C GLN A 19 -9.95 7.66 13.74
N PRO A 20 -11.29 7.57 13.90
CA PRO A 20 -12.25 7.44 12.78
C PRO A 20 -12.21 8.56 11.73
N LYS A 21 -11.61 9.71 12.06
CA LYS A 21 -11.38 10.83 11.13
C LYS A 21 -10.23 10.58 10.14
N ASP A 22 -9.40 9.56 10.37
CA ASP A 22 -8.21 9.26 9.56
C ASP A 22 -8.52 8.28 8.42
N ILE A 23 -9.74 7.74 8.36
CA ILE A 23 -10.22 6.79 7.33
C ILE A 23 -10.26 7.44 5.92
N ASN A 24 -10.22 8.77 5.81
CA ASN A 24 -10.35 9.49 4.55
C ASN A 24 -9.03 9.97 3.92
N TYR A 25 -7.90 9.73 4.57
CA TYR A 25 -6.62 10.21 4.05
C TYR A 25 -5.82 9.18 3.29
N TYR A 26 -6.17 7.89 3.27
CA TYR A 26 -5.36 6.88 2.59
C TYR A 26 -6.21 5.96 1.69
N SER A 27 -6.94 6.56 0.76
CA SER A 27 -7.90 5.86 -0.11
C SER A 27 -7.29 5.33 -1.40
N GLN A 28 -6.21 5.93 -1.90
CA GLN A 28 -5.63 5.57 -3.19
C GLN A 28 -4.65 4.41 -3.05
N VAL A 29 -5.09 3.20 -3.42
CA VAL A 29 -4.22 2.00 -3.45
C VAL A 29 -3.34 2.02 -4.69
N CYS A 30 -2.09 1.63 -4.52
CA CYS A 30 -1.09 1.50 -5.57
C CYS A 30 -0.40 0.14 -5.48
N VAL A 31 0.10 -0.32 -6.62
CA VAL A 31 0.88 -1.56 -6.72
C VAL A 31 2.21 -1.30 -7.44
N ILE A 32 3.30 -1.79 -6.84
CA ILE A 32 4.62 -1.88 -7.48
C ILE A 32 4.79 -3.32 -7.94
N GLN A 33 4.81 -3.51 -9.25
CA GLN A 33 4.91 -4.85 -9.83
C GLN A 33 6.37 -5.31 -9.87
N GLY A 34 6.65 -6.54 -9.43
CA GLY A 34 8.00 -7.12 -9.47
C GLY A 34 8.95 -6.57 -8.42
N MET A 35 8.43 -6.19 -7.25
CA MET A 35 9.22 -5.73 -6.13
C MET A 35 8.95 -6.61 -4.91
N THR A 36 10.02 -7.00 -4.23
CA THR A 36 9.97 -7.64 -2.91
C THR A 36 10.35 -6.59 -1.88
N LEU A 37 9.74 -6.63 -0.69
CA LEU A 37 10.08 -5.73 0.41
C LEU A 37 11.55 -5.93 0.85
N GLY A 38 12.03 -7.16 0.77
CA GLY A 38 13.41 -7.54 1.11
C GLY A 38 13.63 -7.48 2.62
N ASP A 39 14.72 -6.85 3.04
CA ASP A 39 15.07 -6.67 4.46
C ASP A 39 14.36 -5.45 5.09
N LEU A 40 13.57 -4.69 4.33
CA LEU A 40 12.80 -3.58 4.87
C LEU A 40 11.61 -4.09 5.70
N ASP A 41 11.26 -3.34 6.74
CA ASP A 41 9.96 -3.45 7.38
C ASP A 41 9.00 -2.41 6.79
N ALA A 42 7.77 -2.35 7.33
CA ALA A 42 6.75 -1.42 6.86
C ALA A 42 7.19 0.05 7.01
N GLU A 43 7.89 0.43 8.08
CA GLU A 43 8.38 1.80 8.29
C GLU A 43 9.55 2.12 7.35
N GLY A 44 10.44 1.16 7.14
CA GLY A 44 11.51 1.26 6.14
C GLY A 44 10.97 1.50 4.74
N PHE A 45 9.88 0.83 4.36
CA PHE A 45 9.21 1.10 3.08
C PHE A 45 8.62 2.52 3.03
N LYS A 46 7.95 2.98 4.10
CA LYS A 46 7.41 4.35 4.15
C LYS A 46 8.52 5.38 3.98
N GLN A 47 9.66 5.20 4.67
CA GLN A 47 10.81 6.09 4.56
C GLN A 47 11.40 6.05 3.15
N TYR A 48 11.54 4.87 2.55
CA TYR A 48 12.02 4.74 1.17
C TYR A 48 11.15 5.53 0.17
N VAL A 49 9.82 5.45 0.31
CA VAL A 49 8.90 6.23 -0.55
C VAL A 49 9.00 7.72 -0.27
N ALA A 50 9.10 8.11 1.01
CA ALA A 50 9.30 9.51 1.39
C ALA A 50 10.58 10.08 0.76
N ASP A 51 11.71 9.37 0.85
CA ASP A 51 12.99 9.80 0.28
C ASP A 51 12.93 9.89 -1.25
N LYS A 52 12.24 8.94 -1.89
CA LYS A 52 12.11 8.88 -3.35
C LYS A 52 11.19 9.96 -3.93
N PHE A 53 10.20 10.42 -3.17
CA PHE A 53 9.13 11.29 -3.66
C PHE A 53 8.93 12.56 -2.82
N ASP A 54 10.01 13.17 -2.34
CA ASP A 54 10.01 14.46 -1.64
C ASP A 54 9.08 14.51 -0.41
N GLY A 55 9.08 13.45 0.38
CA GLY A 55 8.30 13.32 1.62
C GLY A 55 6.85 12.89 1.40
N VAL A 56 6.52 12.21 0.30
CA VAL A 56 5.18 11.60 0.12
C VAL A 56 4.92 10.58 1.21
N ARG A 57 3.76 10.70 1.87
CA ARG A 57 3.33 9.81 2.94
C ARG A 57 2.55 8.64 2.36
N VAL A 58 2.89 7.43 2.80
CA VAL A 58 2.22 6.19 2.41
C VAL A 58 2.02 5.28 3.60
N ASN A 59 1.14 4.29 3.47
CA ASN A 59 1.22 3.10 4.30
C ASN A 59 1.50 1.87 3.44
N PHE A 60 2.48 1.08 3.87
CA PHE A 60 2.64 -0.28 3.39
C PHE A 60 1.40 -1.09 3.76
N LEU A 61 0.89 -1.88 2.81
CA LEU A 61 -0.28 -2.72 3.02
C LEU A 61 0.13 -4.19 3.13
N GLU A 62 0.71 -4.74 2.08
CA GLU A 62 1.21 -6.12 2.03
C GLU A 62 2.07 -6.38 0.79
N GLU A 63 2.77 -7.50 0.80
CA GLU A 63 3.42 -8.09 -0.36
C GLU A 63 2.57 -9.27 -0.87
N VAL A 64 2.25 -9.27 -2.16
CA VAL A 64 1.34 -10.24 -2.78
C VAL A 64 2.09 -11.05 -3.82
N LYS A 65 1.88 -12.36 -3.83
CA LYS A 65 2.29 -13.22 -4.93
C LYS A 65 1.26 -13.22 -6.04
N THR A 66 1.69 -12.98 -7.27
CA THR A 66 0.79 -13.00 -8.42
C THR A 66 0.45 -14.42 -8.84
N ASN A 67 -0.73 -14.58 -9.40
CA ASN A 67 -1.11 -15.73 -10.23
C ASN A 67 -0.24 -15.79 -11.50
N PRO A 68 -0.25 -16.94 -12.21
CA PRO A 68 0.27 -17.04 -13.56
C PRO A 68 -0.43 -16.11 -14.56
N ASP A 69 0.27 -15.81 -15.65
CA ASP A 69 -0.34 -15.24 -16.84
C ASP A 69 -1.31 -16.24 -17.47
N LEU A 70 -2.28 -15.72 -18.22
CA LEU A 70 -3.23 -16.52 -18.99
C LEU A 70 -2.91 -16.39 -20.49
N ASP A 71 -3.00 -17.49 -21.23
CA ASP A 71 -2.90 -17.47 -22.68
C ASP A 71 -4.20 -16.99 -23.35
N SER A 72 -4.25 -17.05 -24.69
CA SER A 72 -5.44 -16.62 -25.45
C SER A 72 -6.67 -17.50 -25.22
N GLU A 73 -6.50 -18.70 -24.69
CA GLU A 73 -7.59 -19.63 -24.36
C GLU A 73 -8.03 -19.50 -22.90
N GLY A 74 -7.33 -18.70 -22.10
CA GLY A 74 -7.59 -18.47 -20.68
C GLY A 74 -6.90 -19.48 -19.77
N GLU A 75 -5.95 -20.26 -20.30
CA GLU A 75 -5.22 -21.27 -19.55
C GLU A 75 -3.93 -20.68 -18.96
N ALA A 76 -3.53 -21.17 -17.79
CA ALA A 76 -2.35 -20.70 -17.09
C ALA A 76 -1.08 -21.02 -17.89
N VAL A 77 -0.27 -20.00 -18.18
CA VAL A 77 1.02 -20.17 -18.85
C VAL A 77 2.04 -20.71 -17.84
N PRO A 78 2.67 -21.88 -18.09
CA PRO A 78 3.67 -22.43 -17.19
C PRO A 78 4.83 -21.46 -16.93
N ASP A 79 5.37 -21.49 -15.70
CA ASP A 79 6.49 -20.66 -15.24
C ASP A 79 6.27 -19.13 -15.34
N THR A 80 5.03 -18.70 -15.56
CA THR A 80 4.60 -17.30 -15.38
C THR A 80 3.93 -17.17 -14.02
N GLY A 81 4.05 -16.01 -13.38
CA GLY A 81 3.49 -15.78 -12.04
C GLY A 81 4.44 -16.06 -10.89
N GLY A 82 3.90 -16.02 -9.67
CA GLY A 82 4.69 -16.11 -8.43
C GLY A 82 5.58 -14.88 -8.17
N ARG A 83 5.42 -13.83 -8.98
CA ARG A 83 6.11 -12.54 -8.79
C ARG A 83 5.59 -11.88 -7.52
N ASN A 84 6.49 -11.25 -6.77
CA ASN A 84 6.09 -10.42 -5.63
C ASN A 84 5.74 -9.01 -6.12
N ASP A 85 4.57 -8.54 -5.72
CA ASP A 85 4.07 -7.19 -5.97
C ASP A 85 3.79 -6.51 -4.62
N ILE A 86 4.25 -5.27 -4.43
CA ILE A 86 4.01 -4.50 -3.19
C ILE A 86 2.75 -3.66 -3.33
N PHE A 87 1.86 -3.79 -2.36
CA PHE A 87 0.68 -2.95 -2.20
C PHE A 87 0.92 -1.89 -1.13
N PHE A 88 0.50 -0.66 -1.43
CA PHE A 88 0.56 0.46 -0.50
C PHE A 88 -0.56 1.46 -0.81
N ASN A 89 -0.86 2.38 0.10
CA ASN A 89 -1.75 3.50 -0.16
C ASN A 89 -1.06 4.85 0.06
N VAL A 90 -1.54 5.89 -0.62
CA VAL A 90 -0.96 7.24 -0.57
C VAL A 90 -1.86 8.18 0.20
N HIS A 91 -1.24 9.08 0.97
CA HIS A 91 -2.00 10.12 1.66
C HIS A 91 -2.72 11.03 0.64
N THR A 92 -4.01 11.31 0.84
CA THR A 92 -4.90 12.02 -0.11
C THR A 92 -4.31 13.38 -0.52
N ASP A 93 -3.83 14.16 0.46
CA ASP A 93 -3.17 15.45 0.21
C ASP A 93 -1.88 15.35 -0.63
N ASP A 94 -1.24 14.17 -0.65
CA ASP A 94 0.00 13.93 -1.39
C ASP A 94 -0.26 13.41 -2.82
N ILE A 95 -1.49 13.00 -3.14
CA ILE A 95 -1.86 12.48 -4.47
C ILE A 95 -1.49 13.47 -5.59
N PRO A 96 -1.81 14.77 -5.54
CA PRO A 96 -1.52 15.69 -6.65
C PRO A 96 -0.02 15.77 -6.97
N ARG A 97 0.85 15.75 -5.96
CA ARG A 97 2.31 15.80 -6.14
C ARG A 97 2.93 14.44 -6.48
N PHE A 98 2.26 13.35 -6.11
CA PHE A 98 2.68 11.99 -6.40
C PHE A 98 2.26 11.51 -7.80
N ALA A 99 1.09 11.92 -8.29
CA ALA A 99 0.41 11.36 -9.47
C ALA A 99 1.26 11.35 -10.75
N VAL A 100 2.05 12.40 -11.00
CA VAL A 100 2.94 12.45 -12.17
C VAL A 100 4.28 11.76 -11.89
N LYS A 101 4.83 11.94 -10.67
CA LYS A 101 6.15 11.39 -10.30
C LYS A 101 6.16 9.86 -10.25
N ARG A 102 5.03 9.23 -9.94
CA ARG A 102 4.87 7.78 -9.86
C ARG A 102 4.86 7.08 -11.22
N LEU A 103 4.70 7.81 -12.32
CA LEU A 103 4.60 7.23 -13.66
C LEU A 103 5.85 6.38 -13.97
N GLY A 104 5.63 5.12 -14.33
CA GLY A 104 6.70 4.14 -14.58
C GLY A 104 7.26 3.45 -13.32
N TRP A 105 6.85 3.86 -12.12
CA TRP A 105 7.28 3.21 -10.87
C TRP A 105 6.19 2.34 -10.25
N CYS A 106 4.97 2.85 -10.13
CA CYS A 106 3.83 2.08 -9.65
C CYS A 106 2.59 2.33 -10.52
N LYS A 107 1.64 1.39 -10.44
CA LYS A 107 0.31 1.55 -11.01
C LYS A 107 -0.67 1.96 -9.91
N TRP A 108 -1.66 2.75 -10.26
CA TRP A 108 -2.85 2.82 -9.41
C TRP A 108 -3.55 1.47 -9.46
N TRP A 109 -4.18 1.07 -8.35
CA TRP A 109 -4.90 -0.19 -8.33
C TRP A 109 -6.03 -0.20 -9.36
N GLU A 110 -6.70 0.94 -9.53
CA GLU A 110 -7.68 1.16 -10.58
C GLU A 110 -7.09 0.94 -11.98
N ASP A 111 -5.84 1.34 -12.24
CA ASP A 111 -5.17 1.07 -13.53
C ASP A 111 -5.05 -0.44 -13.79
N VAL A 112 -4.88 -1.27 -12.75
CA VAL A 112 -4.88 -2.74 -12.89
C VAL A 112 -6.27 -3.24 -13.30
N HIS A 113 -7.33 -2.74 -12.65
CA HIS A 113 -8.72 -3.07 -12.99
C HIS A 113 -9.08 -2.65 -14.42
N TYR A 114 -8.80 -1.41 -14.78
CA TYR A 114 -9.17 -0.85 -16.08
C TYR A 114 -8.37 -1.44 -17.24
N ASN A 115 -7.13 -1.91 -16.99
CA ASN A 115 -6.32 -2.59 -17.99
C ASN A 115 -6.51 -4.11 -18.02
N GLN A 116 -7.56 -4.64 -17.37
CA GLN A 116 -7.91 -6.07 -17.36
C GLN A 116 -6.78 -6.97 -16.82
N GLN A 117 -6.01 -6.45 -15.85
CA GLN A 117 -4.87 -7.17 -15.25
C GLN A 117 -5.23 -7.81 -13.89
N THR A 118 -6.51 -7.88 -13.54
CA THR A 118 -6.98 -8.42 -12.26
C THR A 118 -6.74 -9.91 -12.10
N PHE A 119 -6.69 -10.67 -13.21
CA PHE A 119 -6.40 -12.10 -13.21
C PHE A 119 -5.05 -12.44 -12.55
N LEU A 120 -4.11 -11.48 -12.54
CA LEU A 120 -2.80 -11.62 -11.89
C LEU A 120 -2.89 -11.71 -10.36
N TYR A 121 -4.01 -11.35 -9.75
CA TYR A 121 -4.09 -11.26 -8.29
C TYR A 121 -5.08 -12.28 -7.73
N PRO A 122 -4.74 -12.94 -6.60
CA PRO A 122 -5.65 -13.85 -5.92
C PRO A 122 -6.98 -13.18 -5.54
N GLN A 123 -8.06 -13.96 -5.48
CA GLN A 123 -9.40 -13.44 -5.26
C GLN A 123 -9.52 -12.72 -3.90
N GLU A 124 -8.78 -13.15 -2.89
CA GLU A 124 -8.71 -12.49 -1.58
C GLU A 124 -8.17 -11.06 -1.66
N ILE A 125 -7.21 -10.79 -2.55
CA ILE A 125 -6.66 -9.45 -2.78
C ILE A 125 -7.68 -8.58 -3.51
N LEU A 126 -8.37 -9.13 -4.50
CA LEU A 126 -9.45 -8.44 -5.21
C LEU A 126 -10.62 -8.08 -4.27
N ASN A 127 -10.93 -8.95 -3.31
CA ASN A 127 -11.98 -8.71 -2.31
C ASN A 127 -11.54 -7.67 -1.26
N LYS A 128 -10.28 -7.73 -0.84
CA LYS A 128 -9.71 -6.81 0.17
C LYS A 128 -9.56 -5.38 -0.37
N TYR A 129 -9.20 -5.26 -1.64
CA TYR A 129 -9.06 -3.99 -2.35
C TYR A 129 -10.08 -3.90 -3.49
N PRO A 130 -11.35 -3.62 -3.19
CA PRO A 130 -12.35 -3.47 -4.23
C PRO A 130 -12.06 -2.24 -5.08
N LYS A 131 -12.59 -2.25 -6.30
CA LYS A 131 -12.59 -1.07 -7.18
C LYS A 131 -13.31 0.09 -6.47
N THR A 132 -12.60 1.20 -6.31
CA THR A 132 -13.01 2.39 -5.55
C THR A 132 -13.77 3.42 -6.38
N TRP A 133 -13.65 3.38 -7.72
CA TRP A 133 -14.28 4.32 -8.66
C TRP A 133 -14.65 3.63 -9.96
#